data_AF-A0A3M6KFI5-F1
#
_entry.id   AF-A0A3M6KFI5-F1
#
_cell.length_a   1.000
_cell.length_b   1.000
_cell.length_c   1.000
_cell.angle_alpha   90.00
_cell.angle_beta   90.00
_cell.angle_gamma   90.00
#
_symmetry.space_group_name_H-M   'P 1'
#
loop_
_entity.id
_entity.type
_entity.pdbx_description
1 polymer ?
#
loop_
_entity_poly.entity_id
_entity_poly.type
_entity_poly.pdbx_seq_one_letter_code
_entity_poly.pdbx_strand_id
1 'polypeptide(L)'
;MGNIDLNYKATLVILNDIEKKGLYHFNAEYHDEKFFLNFIEFQKGFSSSFSEVIRKLDDFDTRREDVILFAVYSMMSFIHSHLKIFEKFLKVIIDPTKLKGGFDENTPLSQILKKTCNKMQYNPKLKNAIRGLFLANFADALSCHQYLISKDGHLVIYPKDQEKKKQISIDELYDDSLQVRAIFDAMIDWADTTDDLPKNKTDTIDDIVKGLINQVSFLDRKLDRIS
;
A
#
# COMPACT_ATOMS: atom_id res chain seq x y z
N MET A 1 -13.31 -9.25 -20.75
CA MET A 1 -12.25 -9.82 -19.90
C MET A 1 -11.38 -8.66 -19.46
N GLY A 2 -11.65 -8.11 -18.27
CA GLY A 2 -11.01 -6.88 -17.78
C GLY A 2 -9.51 -7.07 -17.57
N ASN A 3 -8.73 -6.07 -17.93
CA ASN A 3 -7.29 -6.04 -17.76
C ASN A 3 -6.96 -6.01 -16.25
N ILE A 4 -6.88 -7.18 -15.61
CA ILE A 4 -6.57 -7.28 -14.18
C ILE A 4 -5.17 -6.67 -13.95
N ASP A 5 -5.13 -5.67 -13.08
CA ASP A 5 -3.94 -4.90 -12.67
C ASP A 5 -2.74 -5.80 -12.35
N LEU A 6 -1.56 -5.45 -12.89
CA LEU A 6 -0.34 -6.25 -12.76
C LEU A 6 0.24 -6.21 -11.34
N ASN A 7 0.10 -5.08 -10.64
CA ASN A 7 0.54 -4.92 -9.24
C ASN A 7 -0.34 -5.77 -8.31
N TYR A 8 -1.65 -5.78 -8.55
CA TYR A 8 -2.59 -6.65 -7.85
C TYR A 8 -2.20 -8.12 -8.00
N LYS A 9 -2.02 -8.61 -9.25
CA LYS A 9 -1.61 -10.00 -9.51
C LYS A 9 -0.28 -10.36 -8.87
N ALA A 10 0.73 -9.48 -8.99
CA ALA A 10 2.04 -9.71 -8.42
C ALA A 10 1.96 -9.84 -6.89
N THR A 11 1.13 -9.02 -6.25
CA THR A 11 0.89 -9.08 -4.81
C THR A 11 0.27 -10.41 -4.39
N LEU A 12 -0.79 -10.87 -5.07
CA LEU A 12 -1.38 -12.17 -4.80
C LEU A 12 -0.38 -13.32 -4.96
N VAL A 13 0.47 -13.29 -5.99
CA VAL A 13 1.52 -14.32 -6.16
C VAL A 13 2.46 -14.34 -4.96
N ILE A 14 2.90 -13.18 -4.48
CA ILE A 14 3.80 -13.07 -3.32
C ILE A 14 3.13 -13.59 -2.04
N LEU A 15 1.88 -13.22 -1.78
CA LEU A 15 1.12 -13.65 -0.60
C LEU A 15 0.87 -15.17 -0.62
N ASN A 16 0.45 -15.70 -1.77
CA ASN A 16 0.27 -17.15 -1.94
C ASN A 16 1.60 -17.92 -1.79
N ASP A 17 2.72 -17.35 -2.22
CA ASP A 17 4.03 -17.96 -2.03
C ASP A 17 4.44 -17.98 -0.55
N ILE A 18 4.15 -16.92 0.22
CA ILE A 18 4.36 -16.88 1.68
C ILE A 18 3.60 -18.02 2.36
N GLU A 19 2.32 -18.20 1.99
CA GLU A 19 1.47 -19.26 2.54
C GLU A 19 1.97 -20.66 2.15
N LYS A 20 2.17 -20.92 0.85
CA LYS A 20 2.62 -22.23 0.33
C LYS A 20 3.98 -22.66 0.88
N LYS A 21 4.84 -21.71 1.27
CA LYS A 21 6.14 -22.01 1.89
C LYS A 21 6.07 -22.10 3.42
N GLY A 22 4.88 -22.06 4.00
CA GLY A 22 4.65 -22.18 5.44
C GLY A 22 5.24 -21.01 6.23
N LEU A 23 5.43 -19.85 5.60
CA LEU A 23 5.84 -18.63 6.30
C LEU A 23 4.66 -17.90 6.94
N TYR A 24 3.43 -18.27 6.57
CA TYR A 24 2.24 -17.73 7.18
C TYR A 24 2.12 -18.13 8.66
N HIS A 25 1.84 -17.15 9.51
CA HIS A 25 1.38 -17.31 10.87
C HIS A 25 0.67 -16.02 11.28
N PHE A 26 -0.57 -16.12 11.77
CA PHE A 26 -1.30 -14.96 12.27
C PHE A 26 -0.75 -14.53 13.63
N ASN A 27 -0.06 -13.39 13.66
CA ASN A 27 0.51 -12.79 14.85
C ASN A 27 -0.49 -11.81 15.48
N ALA A 28 -1.22 -12.27 16.49
CA ALA A 28 -2.19 -11.44 17.22
C ALA A 28 -1.55 -10.19 17.88
N GLU A 29 -0.26 -10.26 18.23
CA GLU A 29 0.50 -9.13 18.80
C GLU A 29 0.54 -7.90 17.87
N TYR A 30 0.62 -8.12 16.55
CA TYR A 30 0.67 -7.04 15.56
C TYR A 30 -0.71 -6.68 15.01
N HIS A 31 -1.74 -7.45 15.38
CA HIS A 31 -3.10 -7.25 14.90
C HIS A 31 -3.76 -6.10 15.66
N ASP A 32 -4.26 -5.13 14.89
CA ASP A 32 -4.93 -3.94 15.41
C ASP A 32 -6.09 -3.61 14.49
N GLU A 33 -7.23 -4.23 14.78
CA GLU A 33 -8.44 -4.13 13.99
C GLU A 33 -8.87 -2.67 13.80
N LYS A 34 -8.80 -1.86 14.87
CA LYS A 34 -9.18 -0.45 14.82
C LYS A 34 -8.30 0.34 13.85
N PHE A 35 -7.00 0.07 13.81
CA PHE A 35 -6.10 0.70 12.84
C PHE A 35 -6.48 0.35 11.40
N PHE A 36 -6.75 -0.92 11.09
CA PHE A 36 -7.15 -1.33 9.75
C PHE A 36 -8.52 -0.76 9.35
N LEU A 37 -9.51 -0.77 10.25
CA LEU A 37 -10.82 -0.15 10.01
C LEU A 37 -10.71 1.36 9.74
N ASN A 38 -9.96 2.08 10.57
CA ASN A 38 -9.71 3.51 10.36
C ASN A 38 -9.04 3.79 9.01
N PHE A 39 -8.13 2.91 8.58
CA PHE A 39 -7.46 3.08 7.29
C PHE A 39 -8.41 2.83 6.11
N ILE A 40 -9.28 1.82 6.20
CA ILE A 40 -10.31 1.57 5.18
C ILE A 40 -11.25 2.78 5.05
N GLU A 41 -11.66 3.37 6.16
CA GLU A 41 -12.44 4.61 6.17
C GLU A 41 -11.67 5.79 5.56
N PHE A 42 -10.39 5.95 5.93
CA PHE A 42 -9.51 6.94 5.33
C PHE A 42 -9.41 6.78 3.82
N GLN A 43 -9.20 5.58 3.29
CA GLN A 43 -9.07 5.34 1.84
C GLN A 43 -10.36 5.72 1.09
N LYS A 44 -11.52 5.40 1.66
CA LYS A 44 -12.84 5.80 1.12
C LYS A 44 -13.00 7.32 1.11
N GLY A 45 -12.68 7.97 2.23
CA GLY A 45 -12.79 9.42 2.38
C GLY A 45 -11.83 10.16 1.45
N PHE A 46 -10.54 9.80 1.48
CA PHE A 46 -9.48 10.46 0.71
C PHE A 46 -9.78 10.49 -0.78
N SER A 47 -10.20 9.36 -1.36
CA SER A 47 -10.47 9.29 -2.81
C SER A 47 -11.57 10.28 -3.22
N SER A 48 -12.65 10.38 -2.43
CA SER A 48 -13.75 11.31 -2.71
C SER A 48 -13.31 12.77 -2.51
N SER A 49 -12.65 13.08 -1.39
CA SER A 49 -12.27 14.45 -1.03
C SER A 49 -11.14 14.97 -1.92
N PHE A 50 -10.14 14.16 -2.25
CA PHE A 50 -9.01 14.60 -3.06
C PHE A 50 -9.46 14.93 -4.48
N SER A 51 -10.31 14.12 -5.12
CA SER A 51 -10.87 14.44 -6.44
C SER A 51 -11.70 15.73 -6.42
N GLU A 52 -12.47 15.99 -5.37
CA GLU A 52 -13.20 17.26 -5.23
C GLU A 52 -12.28 18.46 -5.05
N VAL A 53 -11.21 18.31 -4.25
CA VAL A 53 -10.22 19.38 -4.06
C VAL A 53 -9.50 19.67 -5.36
N ILE A 54 -9.03 18.64 -6.09
CA ILE A 54 -8.38 18.82 -7.40
C ILE A 54 -9.29 19.54 -8.40
N ARG A 55 -10.57 19.18 -8.46
CA ARG A 55 -11.54 19.81 -9.39
C ARG A 55 -11.82 21.27 -9.09
N LYS A 56 -11.68 21.68 -7.82
CA LYS A 56 -11.92 23.06 -7.37
C LYS A 56 -10.62 23.87 -7.29
N LEU A 57 -9.48 23.32 -7.72
CA LEU A 57 -8.19 24.01 -7.63
C LEU A 57 -8.17 25.35 -8.35
N ASP A 58 -8.83 25.43 -9.51
CA ASP A 58 -8.94 26.67 -10.30
C ASP A 58 -9.87 27.71 -9.65
N ASP A 59 -10.73 27.29 -8.71
CA ASP A 59 -11.66 28.18 -7.98
C ASP A 59 -11.00 28.86 -6.77
N PHE A 60 -9.83 28.38 -6.33
CA PHE A 60 -9.10 29.00 -5.23
C PHE A 60 -8.26 30.18 -5.72
N ASP A 61 -8.35 31.33 -5.02
CA ASP A 61 -7.51 32.52 -5.25
C ASP A 61 -6.07 32.32 -4.70
N THR A 62 -5.53 31.12 -4.96
CA THR A 62 -4.27 30.61 -4.40
C THR A 62 -3.21 30.54 -5.48
N ARG A 63 -1.94 30.80 -5.14
CA ARG A 63 -0.86 30.72 -6.13
C ARG A 63 -0.72 29.28 -6.61
N ARG A 64 -0.54 29.10 -7.91
CA ARG A 64 -0.31 27.79 -8.55
C ARG A 64 0.76 26.94 -7.84
N GLU A 65 1.79 27.59 -7.28
CA GLU A 65 2.87 26.93 -6.52
C GLU A 65 2.35 26.24 -5.24
N ASP A 66 1.45 26.87 -4.50
CA ASP A 66 0.92 26.33 -3.24
C ASP A 66 -0.02 25.13 -3.51
N VAL A 67 -0.76 25.21 -4.62
CA VAL A 67 -1.63 24.12 -5.11
C VAL A 67 -0.80 22.89 -5.47
N ILE A 68 0.30 23.09 -6.19
CA ILE A 68 1.23 22.01 -6.57
C ILE A 68 1.84 21.39 -5.32
N LEU A 69 2.30 22.21 -4.36
CA LEU A 69 2.86 21.73 -3.09
C LEU A 69 1.84 20.89 -2.31
N PHE A 70 0.60 21.36 -2.23
CA PHE A 70 -0.50 20.65 -1.58
C PHE A 70 -0.77 19.30 -2.25
N ALA A 71 -0.84 19.25 -3.58
CA ALA A 71 -1.10 18.03 -4.33
C ALA A 71 0.02 16.99 -4.11
N VAL A 72 1.28 17.42 -4.24
CA VAL A 72 2.45 16.54 -4.01
C VAL A 72 2.48 16.02 -2.59
N TYR A 73 2.28 16.90 -1.60
CA TYR A 73 2.28 16.50 -0.18
C TYR A 73 1.14 15.51 0.12
N SER A 74 -0.05 15.77 -0.41
CA SER A 74 -1.22 14.91 -0.21
C SER A 74 -1.02 13.53 -0.80
N MET A 75 -0.51 13.42 -2.04
CA MET A 75 -0.23 12.12 -2.67
C MET A 75 0.91 11.39 -1.96
N MET A 76 1.99 12.09 -1.60
CA MET A 76 3.08 11.52 -0.80
C MET A 76 2.54 10.93 0.52
N SER A 77 1.66 11.65 1.20
CA SER A 77 1.05 11.22 2.48
C SER A 77 0.11 10.02 2.30
N PHE A 78 -0.66 10.01 1.20
CA PHE A 78 -1.51 8.88 0.83
C PHE A 78 -0.69 7.61 0.59
N ILE A 79 0.36 7.70 -0.24
CA ILE A 79 1.29 6.59 -0.50
C ILE A 79 1.92 6.12 0.81
N HIS A 80 2.43 7.04 1.63
CA HIS A 80 3.06 6.69 2.90
C HIS A 80 2.14 5.92 3.85
N SER A 81 0.87 6.33 3.94
CA SER A 81 -0.12 5.67 4.77
C SER A 81 -0.38 4.22 4.31
N HIS A 82 -0.44 3.96 3.00
CA HIS A 82 -0.54 2.59 2.47
C HIS A 82 0.69 1.76 2.79
N LEU A 83 1.89 2.33 2.66
CA LEU A 83 3.13 1.62 2.97
C LEU A 83 3.21 1.21 4.44
N LYS A 84 2.66 2.01 5.36
CA LYS A 84 2.52 1.65 6.77
C LYS A 84 1.51 0.52 7.00
N ILE A 85 0.43 0.50 6.23
CA ILE A 85 -0.52 -0.61 6.24
C ILE A 85 0.12 -1.91 5.74
N PHE A 86 0.88 -1.86 4.64
CA PHE A 86 1.60 -3.04 4.15
C PHE A 86 2.59 -3.56 5.16
N GLU A 87 3.32 -2.66 5.83
CA GLU A 87 4.24 -3.05 6.91
C GLU A 87 3.50 -3.80 8.02
N LYS A 88 2.38 -3.24 8.51
CA LYS A 88 1.60 -3.84 9.59
C LYS A 88 0.95 -5.15 9.16
N PHE A 89 0.39 -5.20 7.95
CA PHE A 89 -0.20 -6.41 7.38
C PHE A 89 0.81 -7.55 7.29
N LEU A 90 2.01 -7.29 6.75
CA LEU A 90 3.06 -8.31 6.67
C LEU A 90 3.56 -8.75 8.06
N LYS A 91 3.63 -7.84 9.05
CA LYS A 91 3.91 -8.21 10.44
C LYS A 91 2.84 -9.15 11.01
N VAL A 92 1.56 -8.91 10.70
CA VAL A 92 0.46 -9.78 11.12
C VAL A 92 0.59 -11.17 10.50
N ILE A 93 0.89 -11.29 9.21
CA ILE A 93 0.76 -12.59 8.51
C ILE A 93 2.06 -13.41 8.40
N ILE A 94 3.23 -12.82 8.62
CA ILE A 94 4.52 -13.54 8.48
C ILE A 94 5.02 -14.00 9.84
N ASP A 95 5.43 -15.27 9.94
CA ASP A 95 6.11 -15.82 11.10
C ASP A 95 7.55 -15.27 11.23
N PRO A 96 7.84 -14.40 12.21
CA PRO A 96 9.18 -13.84 12.37
C PRO A 96 10.21 -14.91 12.74
N THR A 97 9.81 -15.99 13.43
CA THR A 97 10.74 -17.04 13.89
C THR A 97 11.33 -17.85 12.73
N LYS A 98 10.62 -17.89 11.59
CA LYS A 98 11.07 -18.56 10.37
C LYS A 98 12.06 -17.72 9.55
N LEU A 99 12.25 -16.44 9.90
CA LEU A 99 13.14 -15.52 9.22
C LEU A 99 14.49 -15.37 9.95
N LYS A 100 15.58 -15.31 9.18
CA LYS A 100 16.92 -15.09 9.75
C LYS A 100 16.97 -13.74 10.47
N GLY A 101 17.17 -13.79 11.79
CA GLY A 101 17.23 -12.63 12.68
C GLY A 101 15.88 -11.97 12.94
N GLY A 102 14.76 -12.64 12.68
CA GLY A 102 13.41 -12.20 13.04
C GLY A 102 13.01 -10.81 12.53
N PHE A 103 11.90 -10.30 13.06
CA PHE A 103 11.55 -8.88 13.05
C PHE A 103 10.69 -8.58 14.28
N ASP A 104 10.55 -7.29 14.59
CA ASP A 104 9.77 -6.75 15.69
C ASP A 104 8.86 -5.60 15.21
N GLU A 105 8.15 -4.96 16.15
CA GLU A 105 7.28 -3.81 15.89
C GLU A 105 8.01 -2.63 15.22
N ASN A 106 9.31 -2.46 15.44
CA ASN A 106 10.09 -1.35 14.90
C ASN A 106 10.75 -1.66 13.55
N THR A 107 10.66 -2.91 13.10
CA THR A 107 11.29 -3.33 11.85
C THR A 107 10.54 -2.72 10.66
N PRO A 108 11.22 -1.95 9.78
CA PRO A 108 10.56 -1.27 8.68
C PRO A 108 10.22 -2.23 7.54
N LEU A 109 9.23 -1.85 6.72
CA LEU A 109 8.78 -2.60 5.53
C LEU A 109 9.95 -3.14 4.68
N SER A 110 10.94 -2.30 4.39
CA SER A 110 12.09 -2.65 3.55
C SER A 110 12.91 -3.85 4.08
N GLN A 111 13.01 -3.98 5.41
CA GLN A 111 13.70 -5.10 6.06
C GLN A 111 12.83 -6.35 6.11
N ILE A 112 11.52 -6.22 6.33
CA ILE A 112 10.57 -7.34 6.26
C ILE A 112 10.60 -7.97 4.88
N LEU A 113 10.49 -7.15 3.82
CA LEU A 113 10.57 -7.61 2.44
C LEU A 113 11.91 -8.29 2.14
N LYS A 114 13.02 -7.68 2.58
CA LYS A 114 14.36 -8.25 2.39
C LYS A 114 14.50 -9.63 3.07
N LYS A 115 14.08 -9.74 4.33
CA LYS A 115 14.15 -10.98 5.12
C LYS A 115 13.26 -12.07 4.50
N THR A 116 12.05 -11.71 4.11
CA THR A 116 11.09 -12.61 3.45
C THR A 116 11.64 -13.10 2.12
N CYS A 117 12.07 -12.20 1.22
CA CYS A 117 12.63 -12.60 -0.07
C CYS A 117 13.90 -13.46 0.06
N ASN A 118 14.72 -13.22 1.09
CA ASN A 118 15.87 -14.07 1.38
C ASN A 118 15.47 -15.47 1.84
N LYS A 119 14.45 -15.58 2.71
CA LYS A 119 13.90 -16.87 3.14
C LYS A 119 13.29 -17.65 1.98
N MET A 120 12.62 -16.95 1.06
CA MET A 120 12.05 -17.51 -0.16
C MET A 120 13.08 -17.88 -1.23
N GLN A 121 14.36 -17.55 -1.01
CA GLN A 121 15.46 -17.78 -1.96
C GLN A 121 15.22 -17.14 -3.34
N TYR A 122 14.49 -16.02 -3.39
CA TYR A 122 14.29 -15.28 -4.63
C TYR A 122 15.61 -14.78 -5.22
N ASN A 123 15.69 -14.79 -6.55
CA ASN A 123 16.86 -14.27 -7.24
C ASN A 123 16.95 -12.73 -7.08
N PRO A 124 18.13 -12.11 -7.33
CA PRO A 124 18.31 -10.67 -7.16
C PRO A 124 17.34 -9.80 -7.98
N LYS A 125 16.98 -10.24 -9.20
CA LYS A 125 16.03 -9.51 -10.05
C LYS A 125 14.65 -9.46 -9.41
N LEU A 126 14.13 -10.58 -8.93
CA LEU A 126 12.83 -10.67 -8.26
C LEU A 126 12.83 -9.92 -6.92
N LYS A 127 13.93 -10.00 -6.16
CA LYS A 127 14.12 -9.19 -4.93
C LYS A 127 13.98 -7.70 -5.22
N ASN A 128 14.62 -7.21 -6.28
CA ASN A 128 14.54 -5.81 -6.66
C ASN A 128 13.14 -5.44 -7.17
N ALA A 129 12.49 -6.32 -7.93
CA ALA A 129 11.12 -6.11 -8.40
C ALA A 129 10.13 -6.01 -7.23
N ILE A 130 10.22 -6.89 -6.22
CA ILE A 130 9.37 -6.84 -5.02
C ILE A 130 9.63 -5.56 -4.22
N ARG A 131 10.90 -5.17 -4.06
CA ARG A 131 11.24 -3.89 -3.42
C ARG A 131 10.66 -2.68 -4.17
N GLY A 132 10.63 -2.73 -5.50
CA GLY A 132 9.99 -1.72 -6.34
C GLY A 132 8.47 -1.70 -6.21
N LEU A 133 7.84 -2.88 -6.27
CA LEU A 133 6.38 -3.05 -6.09
C LEU A 133 5.91 -2.46 -4.76
N PHE A 134 6.64 -2.71 -3.67
CA PHE A 134 6.29 -2.16 -2.35
C PHE A 134 6.92 -0.79 -2.06
N LEU A 135 7.45 -0.10 -3.07
CA LEU A 135 8.07 1.23 -2.96
C LEU A 135 9.04 1.34 -1.76
N ALA A 136 9.84 0.30 -1.50
CA ALA A 136 10.59 0.16 -0.25
C ALA A 136 11.57 1.33 -0.01
N ASN A 137 12.23 1.81 -1.05
CA ASN A 137 13.13 2.95 -0.96
C ASN A 137 12.39 4.26 -0.66
N PHE A 138 11.16 4.41 -1.16
CA PHE A 138 10.30 5.55 -0.85
C PHE A 138 9.86 5.50 0.62
N ALA A 139 9.43 4.32 1.10
CA ALA A 139 9.07 4.11 2.51
C ALA A 139 10.23 4.46 3.47
N ASP A 140 11.45 4.01 3.14
CA ASP A 140 12.66 4.29 3.90
C ASP A 140 12.98 5.80 3.90
N ALA A 141 12.93 6.45 2.74
CA ALA A 141 13.20 7.88 2.61
C ALA A 141 12.23 8.72 3.47
N LEU A 142 10.94 8.43 3.42
CA LEU A 142 9.94 9.17 4.20
C LEU A 142 10.08 8.93 5.70
N SER A 143 10.33 7.69 6.12
CA SER A 143 10.51 7.36 7.54
C SER A 143 11.72 8.06 8.15
N CYS A 144 12.78 8.28 7.37
CA CYS A 144 13.97 9.01 7.79
C CYS A 144 13.91 10.52 7.50
N HIS A 145 12.76 11.06 7.08
CA HIS A 145 12.60 12.47 6.70
C HIS A 145 13.62 12.93 5.64
N GLN A 146 14.02 12.01 4.75
CA GLN A 146 14.97 12.26 3.67
C GLN A 146 14.23 12.58 2.37
N TYR A 147 13.41 13.64 2.39
CA TYR A 147 12.70 14.13 1.22
C TYR A 147 12.61 15.66 1.18
N LEU A 148 12.37 16.20 -0.01
CA LEU A 148 12.14 17.62 -0.25
C LEU A 148 11.10 17.76 -1.36
N ILE A 149 10.06 18.57 -1.17
CA ILE A 149 9.16 18.97 -2.25
C ILE A 149 9.73 20.24 -2.89
N SER A 150 10.10 20.17 -4.16
CA SER A 150 10.61 21.31 -4.90
C SER A 150 9.47 22.17 -5.44
N LYS A 151 9.76 23.45 -5.69
CA LYS A 151 8.77 24.44 -6.14
C LYS A 151 8.16 24.12 -7.52
N ASP A 152 8.88 23.35 -8.33
CA ASP A 152 8.44 22.89 -9.64
C ASP A 152 7.53 21.64 -9.56
N GLY A 153 7.17 21.19 -8.36
CA GLY A 153 6.21 20.11 -8.14
C GLY A 153 6.80 18.71 -8.13
N HIS A 154 8.12 18.58 -8.04
CA HIS A 154 8.73 17.27 -7.83
C HIS A 154 8.91 16.96 -6.35
N LEU A 155 8.78 15.68 -6.01
CA LEU A 155 9.27 15.14 -4.76
C LEU A 155 10.68 14.58 -4.98
N VAL A 156 11.65 15.10 -4.25
CA VAL A 156 13.03 14.59 -4.25
C VAL A 156 13.24 13.75 -2.99
N ILE A 157 13.42 12.44 -3.14
CA ILE A 157 13.86 11.56 -2.04
C ILE A 157 15.38 11.47 -2.02
N TYR A 158 15.94 11.30 -0.82
CA TYR A 158 17.38 11.30 -0.55
C TYR A 158 18.13 12.51 -1.15
N PRO A 159 17.69 13.77 -0.91
CA PRO A 159 18.21 14.95 -1.62
C PRO A 159 19.71 15.21 -1.41
N LYS A 160 20.30 14.64 -0.35
CA LYS A 160 21.72 14.80 0.02
C LYS A 160 22.62 13.62 -0.40
N ASP A 161 22.05 12.55 -0.97
CA ASP A 161 22.78 11.33 -1.35
C ASP A 161 22.75 11.21 -2.88
N GLN A 162 23.88 11.48 -3.55
CA GLN A 162 23.93 11.53 -5.02
C GLN A 162 23.64 10.19 -5.69
N GLU A 163 23.85 9.06 -5.00
CA GLU A 163 23.60 7.73 -5.56
C GLU A 163 22.14 7.30 -5.39
N LYS A 164 21.49 7.74 -4.31
CA LYS A 164 20.09 7.39 -4.00
C LYS A 164 19.08 8.46 -4.37
N LYS A 165 19.53 9.68 -4.71
CA LYS A 165 18.67 10.80 -5.06
C LYS A 165 17.76 10.39 -6.21
N LYS A 166 16.45 10.46 -5.97
CA LYS A 166 15.42 10.27 -7.00
C LYS A 166 14.48 11.45 -6.98
N GLN A 167 14.27 12.04 -8.15
CA GLN A 167 13.24 13.04 -8.39
C GLN A 167 12.01 12.30 -8.92
N ILE A 168 10.85 12.59 -8.33
CA ILE A 168 9.58 11.94 -8.63
C ILE A 168 8.62 13.06 -9.02
N SER A 169 8.10 12.99 -10.24
CA SER A 169 7.10 13.91 -10.76
C SER A 169 5.73 13.68 -10.12
N ILE A 170 4.82 14.63 -10.33
CA ILE A 170 3.43 14.51 -9.88
C ILE A 170 2.71 13.33 -10.53
N ASP A 171 3.00 13.06 -11.81
CA ASP A 171 2.43 11.93 -12.56
C ASP A 171 2.95 10.59 -12.03
N GLU A 172 4.25 10.50 -11.73
CA GLU A 172 4.82 9.31 -11.09
C GLU A 172 4.25 9.08 -9.68
N LEU A 173 3.98 10.14 -8.91
CA LEU A 173 3.30 10.01 -7.62
C LEU A 173 1.85 9.53 -7.79
N TYR A 174 1.17 9.96 -8.85
CA TYR A 174 -0.15 9.47 -9.17
C TYR A 174 -0.12 7.98 -9.52
N ASP A 175 0.83 7.54 -10.36
CA ASP A 175 1.04 6.13 -10.67
C ASP A 175 1.37 5.30 -9.41
N ASP A 176 2.26 5.80 -8.55
CA ASP A 176 2.58 5.19 -7.26
C ASP A 176 1.33 5.08 -6.37
N SER A 177 0.42 6.07 -6.42
CA SER A 177 -0.85 6.04 -5.68
C SER A 177 -1.81 4.94 -6.16
N LEU A 178 -1.87 4.71 -7.48
CA LEU A 178 -2.64 3.61 -8.07
C LEU A 178 -2.03 2.27 -7.72
N GLN A 179 -0.71 2.17 -7.76
CA GLN A 179 0.03 0.96 -7.39
C GLN A 179 -0.23 0.54 -5.94
N VAL A 180 -0.14 1.46 -4.97
CA VAL A 180 -0.41 1.12 -3.57
C VAL A 180 -1.88 0.75 -3.35
N ARG A 181 -2.82 1.35 -4.08
CA ARG A 181 -4.22 0.94 -3.99
C ARG A 181 -4.42 -0.50 -4.48
N ALA A 182 -3.85 -0.84 -5.64
CA ALA A 182 -3.94 -2.19 -6.20
C ALA A 182 -3.31 -3.26 -5.27
N ILE A 183 -2.21 -2.93 -4.59
CA ILE A 183 -1.58 -3.82 -3.61
C ILE A 183 -2.49 -4.00 -2.39
N PHE A 184 -3.09 -2.92 -1.89
CA PHE A 184 -4.01 -2.99 -0.76
C PHE A 184 -5.24 -3.85 -1.08
N ASP A 185 -5.86 -3.64 -2.24
CA ASP A 185 -7.01 -4.43 -2.69
C ASP A 185 -6.65 -5.92 -2.77
N ALA A 186 -5.45 -6.26 -3.28
CA ALA A 186 -4.96 -7.65 -3.29
C ALA A 186 -4.74 -8.24 -1.89
N MET A 187 -4.29 -7.44 -0.92
CA MET A 187 -4.12 -7.90 0.47
C MET A 187 -5.46 -8.21 1.13
N ILE A 188 -6.48 -7.37 0.90
CA ILE A 188 -7.84 -7.59 1.41
C ILE A 188 -8.44 -8.85 0.79
N ASP A 189 -8.40 -8.98 -0.54
CA ASP A 189 -8.95 -10.14 -1.23
C ASP A 189 -8.24 -11.44 -0.82
N TRP A 190 -6.90 -11.40 -0.67
CA TRP A 190 -6.17 -12.57 -0.20
C TRP A 190 -6.59 -12.98 1.21
N ALA A 191 -6.76 -12.00 2.12
CA ALA A 191 -7.23 -12.29 3.49
C ALA A 191 -8.64 -12.90 3.51
N ASP A 192 -9.55 -12.44 2.65
CA ASP A 192 -10.92 -12.96 2.52
C ASP A 192 -10.96 -14.39 1.95
N THR A 193 -10.01 -14.76 1.09
CA THR A 193 -9.96 -16.11 0.50
C THR A 193 -9.42 -17.22 1.42
N THR A 194 -8.98 -16.89 2.65
CA THR A 194 -8.37 -17.87 3.58
C THR A 194 -9.38 -18.66 4.44
N ASP A 195 -10.68 -18.57 4.16
CA ASP A 195 -11.79 -19.16 4.94
C ASP A 195 -12.04 -20.68 4.81
N ASP A 196 -11.20 -21.45 4.12
CA ASP A 196 -11.34 -22.92 4.07
C ASP A 196 -10.67 -23.64 5.28
N LEU A 197 -11.05 -23.27 6.51
CA LEU A 197 -10.80 -24.05 7.74
C LEU A 197 -12.10 -24.20 8.58
N PRO A 198 -12.32 -25.36 9.24
CA PRO A 198 -13.66 -25.87 9.52
C PRO A 198 -14.40 -25.15 10.66
N LYS A 199 -15.60 -24.65 10.31
CA LYS A 199 -16.79 -24.38 11.15
C LYS A 199 -16.57 -24.43 12.67
N ASN A 200 -16.43 -23.26 13.27
CA ASN A 200 -17.33 -22.84 14.35
C ASN A 200 -17.48 -21.32 14.32
N LYS A 201 -18.74 -20.89 14.25
CA LYS A 201 -19.20 -19.53 13.99
C LYS A 201 -18.59 -18.47 14.91
N THR A 202 -18.15 -17.38 14.30
CA THR A 202 -18.47 -16.02 14.78
C THR A 202 -18.58 -15.10 13.56
N ASP A 203 -19.81 -14.63 13.31
CA ASP A 203 -20.23 -13.78 12.19
C ASP A 203 -19.56 -12.38 12.23
N THR A 204 -18.25 -12.24 11.99
CA THR A 204 -17.56 -10.95 12.31
C THR A 204 -16.56 -10.34 11.31
N ILE A 205 -16.23 -10.93 10.16
CA ILE A 205 -15.44 -10.23 9.13
C ILE A 205 -16.05 -10.44 7.74
N ASP A 206 -16.49 -11.66 7.43
CA ASP A 206 -17.06 -12.06 6.13
C ASP A 206 -18.28 -11.23 5.73
N ASP A 207 -19.11 -10.81 6.69
CA ASP A 207 -20.32 -10.01 6.43
C ASP A 207 -19.97 -8.53 6.16
N ILE A 208 -18.90 -8.04 6.78
CA ILE A 208 -18.39 -6.68 6.56
C ILE A 208 -17.70 -6.62 5.19
N VAL A 209 -16.93 -7.65 4.83
CA VAL A 209 -16.26 -7.78 3.53
C VAL A 209 -17.28 -8.00 2.39
N LYS A 210 -18.32 -8.82 2.59
CA LYS A 210 -19.45 -8.91 1.64
C LYS A 210 -20.19 -7.58 1.48
N GLY A 211 -20.35 -6.81 2.56
CA GLY A 211 -20.88 -5.46 2.50
C GLY A 211 -20.02 -4.52 1.65
N LEU A 212 -18.69 -4.63 1.77
CA LEU A 212 -17.69 -3.84 1.03
C LEU A 212 -17.65 -4.20 -0.46
N ILE A 213 -17.66 -5.48 -0.82
CA ILE A 213 -17.65 -5.96 -2.22
C ILE A 213 -18.91 -5.50 -2.96
N ASN A 214 -20.07 -5.56 -2.29
CA ASN A 214 -21.33 -5.07 -2.87
C ASN A 214 -21.35 -3.54 -3.04
N GLN A 215 -20.63 -2.80 -2.19
CA GLN A 215 -20.51 -1.34 -2.32
C GLN A 215 -19.50 -0.93 -3.41
N VAL A 216 -18.37 -1.62 -3.53
CA VAL A 216 -17.36 -1.37 -4.58
C VAL A 216 -17.92 -1.69 -5.96
N SER A 217 -18.59 -2.83 -6.12
CA SER A 217 -19.26 -3.19 -7.38
C SER A 217 -20.40 -2.24 -7.75
N PHE A 218 -21.06 -1.62 -6.76
CA PHE A 218 -22.06 -0.57 -7.00
C PHE A 218 -21.42 0.76 -7.43
N LEU A 219 -20.24 1.09 -6.90
CA LEU A 219 -19.47 2.29 -7.28
C LEU A 219 -18.86 2.17 -8.68
N ASP A 220 -18.30 1.02 -9.04
CA ASP A 220 -17.81 0.73 -10.40
C ASP A 220 -18.93 0.85 -11.43
N ARG A 221 -20.11 0.29 -11.15
CA ARG A 221 -21.29 0.44 -12.02
C ARG A 221 -21.80 1.87 -12.15
N LYS A 222 -21.52 2.74 -11.16
CA LYS A 222 -21.85 4.16 -11.26
C LYS A 222 -20.82 4.91 -12.10
N LEU A 223 -19.54 4.58 -12.00
CA LEU A 223 -18.47 5.17 -12.82
C LEU A 223 -18.63 4.82 -14.31
N ASP A 224 -19.02 3.59 -14.62
CA ASP A 224 -19.33 3.14 -15.99
C ASP A 224 -20.55 3.86 -16.61
N ARG A 225 -21.42 4.46 -15.79
CA ARG A 225 -22.59 5.23 -16.26
C ARG A 225 -22.30 6.71 -16.47
N ILE A 226 -21.14 7.18 -16.03
CA ILE A 226 -20.73 8.60 -16.08
C ILE A 226 -19.59 8.81 -17.10
N SER A 227 -19.01 7.73 -17.64
CA SER A 227 -18.10 7.71 -18.80
C SER A 227 -18.88 7.56 -20.11
#